data_AF-A0A835G5J2-F1
#
_entry.id   AF-A0A835G5J2-F1
#
_cell.length_a   1.000
_cell.length_b   1.000
_cell.length_c   1.000
_cell.angle_alpha   90.00
_cell.angle_beta   90.00
_cell.angle_gamma   90.00
#
_symmetry.space_group_name_H-M   'P 1'
#
loop_
_entity.id
_entity.type
_entity.pdbx_description
1 polymer ?
#
loop_
_entity_poly.entity_id
_entity_poly.type
_entity_poly.pdbx_seq_one_letter_code
_entity_poly.pdbx_strand_id
1 'polypeptide(L)'
;MASTMLAQAIVEFFKHKVVSSIIILACWPPSDQIKFTRELSQFGMSSMFSCDPAILDHIRHHYLQGVIYMTHEHDDMPMFKKMKGIHFMMKYKWLIVGDHVPDALRKIRYDSDMAFLQCNFVRNNGTRDITAITSEAVTPVHIYDAYVHPRDGISINLWAHWTNASGLGFDT
;
A
#
# COMPACT_ATOMS: atom_id res chain seq x y z
N MET A 1 18.77 -4.67 4.83
CA MET A 1 18.78 -4.43 3.38
C MET A 1 17.55 -4.98 2.65
N ALA A 2 16.66 -5.75 3.32
CA ALA A 2 15.35 -6.18 2.81
C ALA A 2 14.31 -5.04 2.73
N SER A 3 14.10 -4.33 3.86
CA SER A 3 13.16 -3.20 3.99
C SER A 3 13.33 -2.08 2.94
N THR A 4 14.56 -1.84 2.50
CA THR A 4 14.91 -0.79 1.53
C THR A 4 14.29 -0.99 0.15
N MET A 5 14.08 -2.24 -0.29
CA MET A 5 13.53 -2.51 -1.63
C MET A 5 12.03 -2.25 -1.70
N LEU A 6 11.27 -2.63 -0.68
CA LEU A 6 9.84 -2.33 -0.61
C LEU A 6 9.60 -0.83 -0.57
N ALA A 7 10.34 -0.12 0.30
CA ALA A 7 10.22 1.33 0.39
C ALA A 7 10.47 1.99 -0.97
N GLN A 8 11.49 1.54 -1.71
CA GLN A 8 11.76 2.07 -3.05
C GLN A 8 10.64 1.77 -4.04
N ALA A 9 10.16 0.52 -4.11
CA ALA A 9 9.06 0.14 -5.00
C ALA A 9 7.77 0.96 -4.71
N ILE A 10 7.44 1.15 -3.43
CA ILE A 10 6.33 2.00 -2.98
C ILE A 10 6.54 3.44 -3.44
N VAL A 11 7.74 4.00 -3.26
CA VAL A 11 8.01 5.40 -3.64
C VAL A 11 7.94 5.58 -5.16
N GLU A 12 8.49 4.66 -5.95
CA GLU A 12 8.41 4.71 -7.41
C GLU A 12 6.97 4.59 -7.90
N PHE A 13 6.17 3.70 -7.29
CA PHE A 13 4.73 3.62 -7.55
C PHE A 13 4.03 4.97 -7.36
N PHE A 14 4.20 5.60 -6.20
CA PHE A 14 3.53 6.87 -5.90
C PHE A 14 4.04 8.03 -6.75
N LYS A 15 5.34 8.07 -7.05
CA LYS A 15 5.90 9.05 -7.99
C LYS A 15 5.31 8.91 -9.38
N HIS A 16 5.14 7.69 -9.87
CA HIS A 16 4.46 7.44 -11.16
C HIS A 16 3.02 7.93 -11.14
N LYS A 17 2.33 7.79 -10.00
CA LYS A 17 0.98 8.34 -9.79
C LYS A 17 0.95 9.85 -9.49
N VAL A 18 2.08 10.56 -9.59
CA VAL A 18 2.22 12.01 -9.34
C VAL A 18 1.86 12.40 -7.89
N VAL A 19 2.02 11.46 -6.95
CA VAL A 19 1.80 11.66 -5.53
C VAL A 19 3.11 12.07 -4.86
N SER A 20 3.07 13.14 -4.06
CA SER A 20 4.24 13.68 -3.33
C SER A 20 4.21 13.41 -1.82
N SER A 21 3.08 12.93 -1.30
CA SER A 21 2.87 12.62 0.12
C SER A 21 2.01 11.37 0.26
N ILE A 22 2.32 10.55 1.25
CA ILE A 22 1.58 9.31 1.55
C ILE A 22 1.11 9.26 3.00
N ILE A 23 -0.07 8.70 3.20
CA ILE A 23 -0.60 8.38 4.52
C ILE A 23 -0.56 6.88 4.68
N ILE A 24 0.10 6.43 5.72
CA ILE A 24 0.24 5.03 6.04
C ILE A 24 -0.73 4.73 7.17
N LEU A 25 -1.80 4.02 6.83
CA LEU A 25 -2.78 3.53 7.80
C LEU A 25 -2.21 2.27 8.44
N ALA A 26 -1.60 2.43 9.61
CA ALA A 26 -0.96 1.35 10.37
C ALA A 26 -0.81 1.70 11.85
N CYS A 27 -1.10 0.73 12.72
CA CYS A 27 -0.97 0.86 14.18
C CYS A 27 0.41 0.41 14.68
N TRP A 28 1.49 0.88 14.05
CA TRP A 28 2.84 0.43 14.39
C TRP A 28 3.43 1.15 15.61
N PRO A 29 4.36 0.51 16.34
CA PRO A 29 5.17 1.20 17.34
C PRO A 29 5.92 2.41 16.74
N PRO A 30 6.13 3.50 17.50
CA PRO A 30 6.82 4.69 17.00
C PRO A 30 8.21 4.42 16.41
N SER A 31 8.94 3.43 16.94
CA SER A 31 10.25 3.01 16.42
C SER A 31 10.17 2.57 14.96
N ASP A 32 9.15 1.78 14.63
CA ASP A 32 8.98 1.20 13.30
C ASP A 32 8.45 2.26 12.33
N GLN A 33 7.56 3.14 12.81
CA GLN A 33 7.10 4.30 12.06
C GLN A 33 8.27 5.21 11.66
N ILE A 34 9.17 5.53 12.59
CA ILE A 34 10.34 6.38 12.33
C ILE A 34 11.30 5.70 11.34
N LYS A 35 11.56 4.40 11.53
CA LYS A 35 12.44 3.63 10.64
C LYS A 35 11.91 3.63 9.20
N PHE A 36 10.63 3.30 9.02
CA PHE A 36 10.03 3.23 7.69
C PHE A 36 9.85 4.62 7.06
N THR A 37 9.48 5.63 7.83
CA THR A 37 9.45 7.03 7.37
C THR A 37 10.82 7.45 6.85
N ARG A 38 11.90 7.09 7.55
CA ARG A 38 13.27 7.40 7.13
C ARG A 38 13.63 6.70 5.83
N GLU A 39 13.25 5.44 5.65
CA GLU A 39 13.47 4.69 4.41
C GLU A 39 12.73 5.33 3.22
N LEU A 40 11.46 5.69 3.39
CA LEU A 40 10.69 6.40 2.35
C LEU A 40 11.29 7.78 2.02
N SER A 41 11.71 8.51 3.06
CA SER A 41 12.32 9.83 2.91
C SER A 41 13.65 9.78 2.16
N GLN A 42 14.44 8.70 2.30
CA GLN A 42 15.67 8.51 1.53
C GLN A 42 15.41 8.47 0.02
N PHE A 43 14.24 8.04 -0.40
CA PHE A 43 13.82 8.04 -1.80
C PHE A 43 12.99 9.28 -2.17
N GLY A 44 12.88 10.28 -1.29
CA GLY A 44 12.22 11.56 -1.55
C GLY A 44 10.69 11.54 -1.39
N MET A 45 10.15 10.65 -0.56
CA MET A 45 8.72 10.60 -0.26
C MET A 45 8.45 11.08 1.17
N SER A 46 7.51 12.02 1.31
CA SER A 46 6.98 12.43 2.61
C SER A 46 5.89 11.46 3.05
N SER A 47 5.91 11.03 4.31
CA SER A 47 4.92 10.10 4.85
C SER A 47 4.45 10.49 6.23
N MET A 48 3.20 10.18 6.52
CA MET A 48 2.65 10.26 7.87
C MET A 48 1.93 8.96 8.23
N PHE A 49 1.96 8.59 9.50
CA PHE A 49 1.29 7.41 10.01
C PHE A 49 0.01 7.78 10.76
N SER A 50 -1.03 6.95 10.63
CA SER A 50 -2.23 7.03 11.45
C SER A 50 -2.76 5.64 11.77
N CYS A 51 -3.16 5.44 13.03
CA CYS A 51 -3.93 4.28 13.47
C CYS A 51 -5.46 4.51 13.38
N ASP A 52 -5.88 5.71 12.97
CA ASP A 52 -7.28 6.09 12.82
C ASP A 52 -7.55 6.56 11.37
N PRO A 53 -8.44 5.88 10.63
CA PRO A 53 -8.79 6.28 9.27
C PRO A 53 -9.58 7.60 9.22
N ALA A 54 -10.08 8.11 10.35
CA ALA A 54 -10.72 9.44 10.41
C ALA A 54 -9.80 10.57 9.91
N ILE A 55 -8.48 10.35 9.89
CA ILE A 55 -7.54 11.31 9.30
C ILE A 55 -7.87 11.64 7.83
N LEU A 56 -8.48 10.69 7.11
CA LEU A 56 -8.89 10.87 5.72
C LEU A 56 -10.04 11.87 5.54
N ASP A 57 -10.79 12.16 6.61
CA ASP A 57 -11.85 13.18 6.62
C ASP A 57 -11.29 14.60 6.68
N HIS A 58 -10.05 14.77 7.17
CA HIS A 58 -9.45 16.08 7.46
C HIS A 58 -8.50 16.57 6.37
N ILE A 59 -8.14 15.72 5.41
CA ILE A 59 -7.25 16.10 4.32
C ILE A 59 -8.05 16.88 3.29
N ARG A 60 -7.46 17.99 2.85
CA ARG A 60 -8.04 18.84 1.81
C ARG A 60 -8.21 18.04 0.52
N HIS A 61 -9.45 17.85 0.09
CA HIS A 61 -9.85 17.05 -1.08
C HIS A 61 -9.27 17.53 -2.44
N HIS A 62 -8.59 18.67 -2.47
CA HIS A 62 -7.96 19.22 -3.68
C HIS A 62 -6.54 18.71 -3.92
N TYR A 63 -5.89 18.08 -2.93
CA TYR A 63 -4.55 17.52 -3.09
C TYR A 63 -4.62 16.04 -3.47
N LEU A 64 -3.78 15.65 -4.41
CA LEU A 64 -3.56 14.24 -4.72
C LEU A 64 -2.71 13.63 -3.61
N GLN A 65 -3.30 12.70 -2.86
CA GLN A 65 -2.69 12.10 -1.69
C GLN A 65 -2.64 10.58 -1.87
N GLY A 66 -1.49 9.98 -1.57
CA GLY A 66 -1.36 8.54 -1.53
C GLY A 66 -1.82 7.99 -0.20
N VAL A 67 -2.43 6.81 -0.22
CA VAL A 67 -2.82 6.09 0.99
C VAL A 67 -2.30 4.67 0.88
N ILE A 68 -1.52 4.26 1.88
CA ILE A 68 -1.05 2.90 2.04
C ILE A 68 -1.88 2.25 3.14
N TYR A 69 -2.40 1.07 2.83
CA TYR A 69 -2.96 0.18 3.84
C TYR A 69 -2.15 -1.10 3.84
N MET A 70 -1.69 -1.54 5.01
CA MET A 70 -0.96 -2.80 5.15
C MET A 70 -1.85 -3.84 5.82
N THR A 71 -2.02 -5.02 5.19
CA THR A 71 -2.89 -6.09 5.73
C THR A 71 -2.10 -7.08 6.58
N HIS A 72 -2.65 -7.52 7.71
CA HIS A 72 -2.18 -8.70 8.45
C HIS A 72 -3.19 -9.87 8.45
N GLU A 73 -2.66 -11.10 8.54
CA GLU A 73 -3.43 -12.37 8.60
C GLU A 73 -4.44 -12.45 9.76
N HIS A 74 -4.24 -11.65 10.80
CA HIS A 74 -5.11 -11.57 11.98
C HIS A 74 -5.64 -10.17 12.22
N ASP A 75 -5.60 -9.31 11.19
CA ASP A 75 -6.40 -8.09 11.24
C ASP A 75 -7.86 -8.53 11.14
N ASP A 76 -8.42 -8.84 12.31
CA ASP A 76 -9.70 -8.27 12.65
C ASP A 76 -9.72 -6.86 12.07
N MET A 77 -10.81 -6.55 11.39
CA MET A 77 -10.95 -5.38 10.53
C MET A 77 -11.29 -4.04 11.25
N PRO A 78 -10.91 -3.64 12.50
CA PRO A 78 -11.34 -2.36 13.04
C PRO A 78 -11.01 -1.17 12.13
N MET A 79 -9.84 -1.17 11.49
CA MET A 79 -9.45 -0.04 10.64
C MET A 79 -10.31 0.03 9.38
N PHE A 80 -10.54 -1.10 8.70
CA PHE A 80 -11.48 -1.16 7.56
C PHE A 80 -12.93 -0.93 7.94
N LYS A 81 -13.40 -1.45 9.08
CA LYS A 81 -14.76 -1.23 9.59
C LYS A 81 -15.00 0.25 9.92
N LYS A 82 -13.95 1.00 10.26
CA LYS A 82 -14.01 2.45 10.51
C LYS A 82 -13.85 3.29 9.24
N MET A 83 -13.29 2.73 8.16
CA MET A 83 -13.19 3.43 6.88
C MET A 83 -14.59 3.65 6.28
N LYS A 84 -14.84 4.87 5.83
CA LYS A 84 -16.10 5.23 5.17
C LYS A 84 -15.98 4.92 3.69
N GLY A 85 -17.03 4.39 3.08
CA GLY A 85 -17.04 4.12 1.62
C GLY A 85 -16.66 5.33 0.77
N ILE A 86 -17.01 6.55 1.23
CA ILE A 86 -16.66 7.80 0.56
C ILE A 86 -15.15 8.03 0.44
N HIS A 87 -14.33 7.48 1.36
CA HIS A 87 -12.86 7.58 1.26
C HIS A 87 -12.33 6.91 0.00
N PHE A 88 -12.96 5.84 -0.46
CA PHE A 88 -12.58 5.14 -1.68
C PHE A 88 -13.15 5.80 -2.97
N MET A 89 -13.99 6.81 -2.82
CA MET A 89 -14.50 7.64 -3.93
C MET A 89 -13.76 8.98 -4.04
N MET A 90 -12.93 9.32 -3.07
CA MET A 90 -12.10 10.53 -3.08
C MET A 90 -10.86 10.36 -3.99
N LYS A 91 -10.19 11.47 -4.31
CA LYS A 91 -8.97 11.50 -5.15
C LYS A 91 -7.72 11.00 -4.41
N TYR A 92 -7.84 9.88 -3.72
CA TYR A 92 -6.71 9.16 -3.15
C TYR A 92 -6.15 8.16 -4.17
N LYS A 93 -4.85 7.92 -4.11
CA LYS A 93 -4.22 6.80 -4.81
C LYS A 93 -3.92 5.74 -3.77
N TRP A 94 -4.62 4.61 -3.85
CA TRP A 94 -4.54 3.56 -2.84
C TRP A 94 -3.49 2.53 -3.23
N LEU A 95 -2.68 2.13 -2.26
CA LEU A 95 -1.80 0.97 -2.34
C LEU A 95 -2.07 0.06 -1.16
N ILE A 96 -2.66 -1.10 -1.44
CA ILE A 96 -2.86 -2.16 -0.46
C ILE A 96 -1.64 -3.07 -0.49
N VAL A 97 -0.92 -3.17 0.62
CA VAL A 97 0.31 -3.98 0.73
C VAL A 97 -0.02 -5.19 1.60
N GLY A 98 0.09 -6.39 1.05
CA GLY A 98 -0.46 -7.55 1.72
C GLY A 98 -0.32 -8.88 1.00
N ASP A 99 -0.82 -9.93 1.63
CA ASP A 99 -0.97 -11.27 1.04
C ASP A 99 -2.37 -11.49 0.44
N HIS A 100 -3.35 -10.65 0.78
CA HIS A 100 -4.71 -10.72 0.27
C HIS A 100 -5.37 -9.34 0.13
N VAL A 101 -6.40 -9.25 -0.71
CA VAL A 101 -7.28 -8.07 -0.78
C VAL A 101 -8.38 -8.20 0.29
N PRO A 102 -8.53 -7.21 1.19
CA PRO A 102 -9.55 -7.20 2.23
C PRO A 102 -10.98 -7.35 1.67
N ASP A 103 -11.78 -8.24 2.25
CA ASP A 103 -13.17 -8.47 1.84
C ASP A 103 -14.06 -7.22 1.90
N ALA A 104 -13.73 -6.26 2.76
CA ALA A 104 -14.45 -4.99 2.86
C ALA A 104 -14.39 -4.21 1.53
N LEU A 105 -13.28 -4.31 0.80
CA LEU A 105 -13.10 -3.66 -0.51
C LEU A 105 -13.97 -4.28 -1.60
N ARG A 106 -14.35 -5.57 -1.47
CA ARG A 106 -15.24 -6.26 -2.44
C ARG A 106 -16.63 -5.67 -2.48
N LYS A 107 -17.04 -4.96 -1.42
CA LYS A 107 -18.39 -4.40 -1.27
C LYS A 107 -18.46 -2.91 -1.58
N ILE A 108 -17.32 -2.27 -1.83
CA ILE A 108 -17.23 -0.82 -2.03
C ILE A 108 -16.87 -0.59 -3.49
N ARG A 109 -17.74 0.10 -4.21
CA ARG A 109 -17.36 0.69 -5.50
C ARG A 109 -16.35 1.79 -5.23
N TYR A 110 -15.16 1.68 -5.80
CA TYR A 110 -14.17 2.74 -5.79
C TYR A 110 -14.04 3.34 -7.19
N ASP A 111 -14.10 4.67 -7.25
CA ASP A 111 -13.76 5.43 -8.47
C ASP A 111 -12.28 5.91 -8.40
N SER A 112 -11.52 5.40 -7.43
CA SER A 112 -10.11 5.74 -7.18
C SER A 112 -9.17 4.62 -7.64
N ASP A 113 -7.98 4.98 -8.12
CA ASP A 113 -6.94 4.01 -8.49
C ASP A 113 -6.51 3.23 -7.24
N MET A 114 -6.78 1.92 -7.23
CA MET A 114 -6.38 1.02 -6.17
C MET A 114 -5.43 -0.02 -6.73
N ALA A 115 -4.20 0.01 -6.26
CA ALA A 115 -3.20 -1.01 -6.55
C ALA A 115 -3.03 -1.95 -5.37
N PHE A 116 -2.70 -3.20 -5.66
CA PHE A 116 -2.34 -4.23 -4.70
C PHE A 116 -0.89 -4.63 -4.93
N LEU A 117 -0.06 -4.51 -3.89
CA LEU A 117 1.32 -4.98 -3.88
C LEU A 117 1.37 -6.25 -3.05
N GLN A 118 1.56 -7.37 -3.74
CA GLN A 118 1.58 -8.68 -3.11
C GLN A 118 2.93 -8.90 -2.43
N CYS A 119 2.90 -9.05 -1.11
CA CYS A 119 4.07 -9.40 -0.31
C CYS A 119 4.00 -10.88 0.09
N ASN A 120 4.95 -11.68 -0.38
CA ASN A 120 5.17 -13.03 0.16
C ASN A 120 5.89 -12.89 1.51
N PHE A 121 5.13 -12.85 2.61
CA PHE A 121 5.71 -12.80 3.94
C PHE A 121 6.40 -14.13 4.28
N VAL A 122 7.73 -14.14 4.45
CA VAL A 122 8.43 -15.31 4.99
C VAL A 122 8.18 -15.35 6.50
N ARG A 123 7.44 -16.35 6.95
CA ARG A 123 7.08 -16.58 8.35
C ARG A 123 8.27 -17.11 9.13
N ASN A 124 9.07 -16.24 9.73
CA ASN A 124 10.05 -16.63 10.75
C ASN A 124 9.37 -16.67 12.15
N ASN A 125 9.62 -17.74 12.91
CA ASN A 125 8.94 -18.14 14.14
C ASN A 125 8.66 -17.02 15.19
N GLY A 126 7.52 -16.33 15.05
CA GLY A 126 6.87 -15.61 16.15
C GLY A 126 6.69 -14.09 15.97
N THR A 127 7.38 -13.47 15.00
CA THR A 127 7.20 -12.05 14.68
C THR A 127 7.22 -11.89 13.16
N ARG A 128 6.05 -11.52 12.60
CA ARG A 128 5.97 -11.09 11.20
C ARG A 128 6.60 -9.72 11.11
N ASP A 129 7.89 -9.72 10.83
CA ASP A 129 8.59 -8.50 10.50
C ASP A 129 8.19 -8.09 9.08
N ILE A 130 7.33 -7.07 8.94
CA ILE A 130 6.92 -6.51 7.65
C ILE A 130 8.15 -5.90 6.94
N THR A 131 9.21 -5.60 7.70
CA THR A 131 10.51 -5.20 7.16
C THR A 131 11.35 -6.37 6.65
N ALA A 132 10.89 -7.62 6.88
CA ALA A 132 11.47 -8.86 6.37
C ALA A 132 10.75 -9.35 5.10
N ILE A 133 10.56 -8.44 4.13
CA ILE A 133 10.57 -8.84 2.72
C ILE A 133 11.99 -9.31 2.43
N THR A 134 12.26 -10.54 2.81
CA THR A 134 13.48 -11.29 2.51
C THR A 134 13.59 -11.30 0.98
N SER A 135 14.44 -10.46 0.40
CA SER A 135 15.88 -10.70 0.23
C SER A 135 16.16 -12.03 -0.46
N GLU A 136 15.57 -12.23 -1.64
CA GLU A 136 16.34 -12.77 -2.76
C GLU A 136 16.23 -11.78 -3.91
N ALA A 137 17.36 -11.18 -4.28
CA ALA A 137 17.52 -10.13 -5.28
C ALA A 137 17.25 -10.59 -6.73
N VAL A 138 16.34 -11.54 -6.92
CA VAL A 138 16.06 -12.19 -8.21
C VAL A 138 14.58 -12.05 -8.59
N THR A 139 13.66 -11.92 -7.62
CA THR A 139 12.22 -11.90 -7.93
C THR A 139 11.67 -10.49 -8.05
N PRO A 140 11.01 -10.15 -9.18
CA PRO A 140 10.32 -8.87 -9.33
C PRO A 140 9.23 -8.68 -8.27
N VAL A 141 9.11 -7.45 -7.76
CA VAL A 141 7.96 -7.04 -6.94
C VAL A 141 6.82 -6.72 -7.88
N HIS A 142 5.78 -7.56 -7.88
CA HIS A 142 4.62 -7.36 -8.76
C HIS A 142 3.61 -6.43 -8.11
N ILE A 143 3.11 -5.48 -8.90
CA ILE A 143 2.05 -4.56 -8.55
C ILE A 143 0.87 -4.87 -9.46
N TYR A 144 -0.26 -5.14 -8.82
CA TYR A 144 -1.50 -5.48 -9.49
C TYR A 144 -2.44 -4.28 -9.44
N ASP A 145 -3.17 -4.03 -10.51
CA ASP A 145 -4.33 -3.14 -10.48
C ASP A 145 -5.54 -3.92 -9.99
N ALA A 146 -6.32 -3.33 -9.09
CA ALA A 146 -7.56 -3.89 -8.61
C ALA A 146 -8.71 -3.04 -9.17
N TYR A 147 -9.67 -3.70 -9.82
CA TYR A 147 -10.87 -3.05 -10.34
C TYR A 147 -12.13 -3.74 -9.80
N VAL A 148 -13.06 -2.96 -9.24
CA VAL A 148 -14.38 -3.45 -8.80
C VAL A 148 -15.39 -3.29 -9.92
N HIS A 149 -15.85 -4.42 -10.43
CA HIS A 149 -17.00 -4.52 -11.30
C HIS A 149 -18.29 -4.53 -10.46
N PRO A 150 -19.29 -3.68 -10.78
CA PRO A 150 -20.57 -3.66 -10.08
C PRO A 150 -21.34 -4.99 -10.07
N ARG A 151 -21.08 -5.86 -11.06
CA ARG A 151 -21.74 -7.17 -11.21
C ARG A 151 -20.79 -8.34 -10.96
N ASP A 152 -19.55 -8.22 -11.42
CA ASP A 152 -18.61 -9.35 -11.53
C ASP A 152 -17.61 -9.43 -10.36
N GLY A 153 -17.71 -8.52 -9.37
CA GLY A 153 -16.85 -8.53 -8.19
C GLY A 153 -15.52 -7.79 -8.42
N ILE A 154 -14.41 -8.32 -7.91
CA ILE A 154 -13.07 -7.71 -8.09
C ILE A 154 -12.30 -8.47 -9.16
N SER A 155 -11.75 -7.76 -10.16
CA SER A 155 -10.67 -8.25 -11.01
C SER A 155 -9.33 -7.73 -10.51
N ILE A 156 -8.33 -8.61 -10.41
CA ILE A 156 -6.95 -8.25 -10.06
C ILE A 156 -6.10 -8.61 -11.27
N ASN A 157 -5.44 -7.62 -11.87
CA ASN A 157 -4.63 -7.80 -13.07
C ASN A 157 -3.20 -7.33 -12.80
N LEU A 158 -2.20 -8.06 -13.29
CA LEU A 158 -0.83 -7.59 -13.23
C LEU A 158 -0.73 -6.28 -14.01
N TRP A 159 -0.15 -5.25 -13.40
CA TRP A 159 -0.06 -3.92 -14.00
C TRP A 159 1.39 -3.49 -14.18
N ALA A 160 2.22 -3.73 -13.17
CA ALA A 160 3.60 -3.33 -13.19
C ALA A 160 4.45 -4.31 -12.38
N HIS A 161 5.75 -4.29 -12.62
CA HIS A 161 6.73 -4.96 -11.78
C HIS A 161 7.84 -3.98 -11.42
N TRP A 162 8.45 -4.17 -10.27
CA TRP A 162 9.62 -3.40 -9.86
C TRP A 162 10.81 -4.35 -9.68
N THR A 163 11.95 -3.96 -10.23
CA THR A 163 13.23 -4.63 -9.98
C THR A 163 14.28 -3.63 -9.55
N ASN A 164 15.30 -4.08 -8.83
CA ASN A 164 16.42 -3.23 -8.45
C ASN A 164 17.26 -2.78 -9.67
N ALA A 165 17.22 -3.52 -10.78
CA ALA A 165 18.01 -3.22 -11.97
C ALA A 165 17.34 -2.19 -12.88
N SER A 166 16.02 -2.29 -13.05
CA SER A 166 15.25 -1.48 -14.01
C SER A 166 14.33 -0.46 -13.35
N GLY A 167 14.12 -0.52 -12.03
CA GLY A 167 13.05 0.22 -11.36
C GLY A 167 11.67 -0.33 -11.76
N LEU A 168 10.66 0.56 -11.72
CA LEU A 168 9.29 0.27 -12.11
C LEU A 168 9.14 0.08 -13.64
N GLY A 169 8.84 -1.15 -14.06
CA GLY A 169 8.48 -1.53 -15.42
C GLY A 169 6.99 -1.87 -15.56
N PHE A 170 6.48 -1.85 -16.80
CA PHE A 170 5.08 -2.12 -17.12
C PHE A 170 4.99 -3.34 -18.03
N ASP A 171 4.13 -4.29 -17.67
CA ASP A 171 3.84 -5.45 -18.50
C ASP A 171 2.71 -5.06 -19.46
N THR A 172 3.03 -4.93 -20.76
CA THR A 172 2.09 -4.63 -21.85
C THR A 172 1.54 -5.90 -22.49
#